data_AF-A0A7L3A014-F1
#
_entry.id   AF-A0A7L3A014-F1
#
_cell.length_a   1.000
_cell.length_b   1.000
_cell.length_c   1.000
_cell.angle_alpha   90.00
_cell.angle_beta   90.00
_cell.angle_gamma   90.00
#
_symmetry.space_group_name_H-M   'P 1'
#
loop_
_entity.id
_entity.type
_entity.pdbx_description
1 polymer ?
#
loop_
_entity_poly.entity_id
_entity_poly.type
_entity_poly.pdbx_seq_one_letter_code
_entity_poly.pdbx_strand_id
1 'polypeptide(L)'
;QGLKPLAPTEPPDLIFRKSKPAPALPAASPYLNTNKVPDLQKIFQRPDGLPVYLKLGYSDKLLYRTTMALTIGGTIYCVVALIIASQPKKQ
;
A
#
# COMPACT_ATOMS: atom_id res chain seq x y z
N GLN A 1 26.34 -47.71 3.35
CA GLN A 1 26.93 -46.51 3.98
C GLN A 1 27.33 -45.59 2.83
N GLY A 2 26.70 -44.47 2.49
CA GLY A 2 25.96 -43.49 3.29
C GLY A 2 26.71 -42.14 3.21
N LEU A 3 26.72 -41.48 2.06
CA LEU A 3 27.21 -40.09 1.91
C LEU A 3 26.01 -39.19 1.61
N LYS A 4 25.49 -38.54 2.66
CA LYS A 4 24.41 -37.55 2.56
C LYS A 4 25.01 -36.20 2.09
N PRO A 5 24.40 -35.51 1.12
CA PRO A 5 24.80 -34.16 0.73
C PRO A 5 24.67 -33.17 1.91
N LEU A 6 25.75 -32.46 2.24
CA LEU A 6 25.72 -31.29 3.11
C LEU A 6 25.24 -30.08 2.28
N ALA A 7 23.94 -29.79 2.36
CA ALA A 7 23.40 -28.47 2.09
C ALA A 7 22.17 -28.27 2.97
N PRO A 8 22.19 -27.38 3.98
CA PRO A 8 20.97 -26.96 4.65
C PRO A 8 20.16 -26.11 3.68
N THR A 9 19.18 -26.72 3.01
CA THR A 9 18.06 -26.01 2.41
C THR A 9 17.07 -25.68 3.52
N GLU A 10 17.42 -24.70 4.35
CA GLU A 10 16.47 -24.05 5.26
C GLU A 10 16.16 -22.68 4.67
N PRO A 11 14.91 -22.42 4.21
CA PRO A 11 14.53 -21.06 3.83
C PRO A 11 14.69 -20.17 5.06
N PRO A 12 15.25 -18.95 4.92
CA PRO A 12 15.54 -18.09 6.06
C PRO A 12 14.28 -17.91 6.91
N ASP A 13 14.44 -18.19 8.20
CA ASP A 13 13.39 -18.05 9.20
C ASP A 13 12.78 -16.65 9.06
N LEU A 14 11.48 -16.61 8.74
CA LEU A 14 10.73 -15.37 8.62
C LEU A 14 10.68 -14.73 10.01
N ILE A 15 11.66 -13.86 10.28
CA ILE A 15 11.91 -13.10 11.52
C ILE A 15 10.62 -12.46 12.09
N PHE A 16 9.62 -12.22 11.25
CA PHE A 16 8.34 -11.62 11.62
C PHE A 16 7.38 -12.50 12.42
N ARG A 17 7.57 -13.84 12.52
CA ARG A 17 6.46 -14.72 12.96
C ARG A 17 6.39 -15.06 14.45
N LYS A 18 7.45 -14.97 15.24
CA LYS A 18 7.39 -15.39 16.66
C LYS A 18 7.91 -14.34 17.64
N SER A 19 7.20 -13.22 17.77
CA SER A 19 7.18 -12.56 19.08
C SER A 19 6.18 -13.32 19.96
N LYS A 20 6.67 -14.32 20.69
CA LYS A 20 5.94 -14.87 21.84
C LYS A 20 5.67 -13.70 22.80
N PRO A 21 4.42 -13.46 23.26
CA PRO A 21 4.17 -12.38 24.20
C PRO A 21 4.94 -12.64 25.50
N ALA A 22 5.76 -11.68 25.92
CA ALA A 22 6.39 -11.71 27.23
C ALA A 22 5.28 -11.71 28.31
N PRO A 23 5.35 -12.58 29.34
CA PRO A 23 4.40 -12.53 30.44
C PRO A 23 4.59 -11.22 31.21
N ALA A 24 3.49 -10.50 31.42
CA ALA A 24 3.37 -9.28 32.22
C ALA A 24 4.05 -8.01 31.66
N LEU A 25 3.48 -7.47 30.57
CA LEU A 25 3.41 -6.01 30.45
C LEU A 25 2.14 -5.55 31.18
N PRO A 26 2.23 -4.56 32.09
CA PRO A 26 1.07 -4.02 32.78
C PRO A 26 0.06 -3.53 31.73
N ALA A 27 -1.23 -3.70 32.05
CA ALA A 27 -2.37 -3.39 31.20
C ALA A 27 -2.04 -2.31 30.16
N ALA A 28 -2.13 -2.68 28.86
CA ALA A 28 -1.98 -1.74 27.76
C ALA A 28 -2.72 -0.45 28.13
N SER A 29 -1.98 0.65 28.18
CA SER A 29 -2.53 1.96 28.52
C SER A 29 -3.83 2.18 27.73
N PRO A 30 -4.90 2.72 28.33
CA PRO A 30 -6.19 2.94 27.64
C PRO A 30 -6.08 3.85 26.40
N TYR A 31 -4.92 4.46 26.19
CA TYR A 31 -4.58 5.29 25.03
C TYR A 31 -3.83 4.55 23.91
N LEU A 32 -3.41 3.29 24.11
CA LEU A 32 -2.80 2.48 23.05
C LEU A 32 -3.88 1.68 22.30
N ASN A 33 -4.18 2.13 21.09
CA ASN A 33 -5.03 1.41 20.15
C ASN A 33 -4.47 -0.01 19.90
N THR A 34 -5.36 -1.01 19.84
CA THR A 34 -5.00 -2.40 19.53
C THR A 34 -4.25 -2.50 18.21
N ASN A 35 -3.15 -3.26 18.20
CA ASN A 35 -2.35 -3.49 17.00
C ASN A 35 -3.20 -4.07 15.85
N LYS A 36 -3.25 -3.35 14.71
CA LYS A 36 -3.96 -3.76 13.47
C LYS A 36 -3.04 -4.27 12.37
N VAL A 37 -1.72 -4.29 12.59
CA VAL A 37 -0.73 -4.73 11.58
C VAL A 37 -1.01 -6.15 11.07
N PRO A 38 -1.35 -7.15 11.92
CA PRO A 38 -1.64 -8.50 11.43
C PRO A 38 -2.85 -8.56 10.50
N ASP A 39 -3.85 -7.71 10.71
CA ASP A 39 -5.06 -7.67 9.87
C ASP A 39 -4.75 -7.02 8.52
N LEU A 40 -3.98 -5.93 8.52
CA LEU A 40 -3.53 -5.29 7.28
C LEU A 40 -2.59 -6.21 6.48
N GLN A 41 -1.68 -6.93 7.15
CA GLN A 41 -0.81 -7.90 6.48
C GLN A 41 -1.63 -8.97 5.75
N LYS A 42 -2.71 -9.49 6.34
CA LYS A 42 -3.61 -10.45 5.66
C LYS A 42 -4.24 -9.86 4.40
N ILE A 43 -4.64 -8.58 4.43
CA ILE A 43 -5.26 -7.91 3.27
C ILE A 43 -4.23 -7.73 2.16
N PHE A 44 -3.06 -7.16 2.46
CA PHE A 44 -2.06 -6.82 1.45
C PHE A 44 -1.28 -8.03 0.91
N GLN A 45 -1.11 -9.09 1.70
CA GLN A 45 -0.40 -10.31 1.29
C GLN A 45 -1.32 -11.36 0.63
N ARG A 46 -2.63 -11.08 0.51
CA ARG A 46 -3.58 -12.01 -0.13
C ARG A 46 -3.23 -12.23 -1.61
N PRO A 47 -3.22 -13.47 -2.14
CA PRO A 47 -2.77 -13.76 -3.50
C PRO A 47 -3.85 -13.52 -4.58
N ASP A 48 -4.45 -12.32 -4.62
CA ASP A 48 -5.56 -12.02 -5.54
C ASP A 48 -5.13 -11.43 -6.89
N GLY A 49 -3.81 -11.28 -7.13
CA GLY A 49 -3.28 -10.63 -8.34
C GLY A 49 -3.55 -9.11 -8.47
N LEU A 50 -4.27 -8.51 -7.52
CA LEU A 50 -4.52 -7.07 -7.47
C LEU A 50 -3.22 -6.28 -7.19
N PRO A 51 -2.96 -5.20 -7.92
CA PRO A 51 -1.81 -4.35 -7.65
C PRO A 51 -1.98 -3.58 -6.33
N VAL A 52 -0.87 -3.18 -5.73
CA VAL A 52 -0.83 -2.59 -4.38
C VAL A 52 -1.71 -1.33 -4.24
N TYR A 53 -1.82 -0.51 -5.28
CA TYR A 53 -2.60 0.73 -5.28
C TYR A 53 -4.12 0.53 -5.40
N LEU A 54 -4.60 -0.71 -5.55
CA LEU A 54 -6.03 -1.07 -5.55
C LEU A 54 -6.36 -2.12 -4.48
N LYS A 55 -5.41 -2.42 -3.59
CA LYS A 55 -5.44 -3.61 -2.74
C LYS A 55 -6.46 -3.49 -1.60
N LEU A 56 -6.80 -2.26 -1.20
CA LEU A 56 -7.82 -1.97 -0.18
C LEU A 56 -9.25 -1.96 -0.75
N GLY A 57 -9.39 -2.14 -2.08
CA GLY A 57 -10.69 -2.37 -2.73
C GLY A 57 -11.36 -1.09 -3.23
N TYR A 58 -12.59 -0.82 -2.77
CA TYR A 58 -13.45 0.22 -3.34
C TYR A 58 -12.94 1.64 -3.08
N SER A 59 -12.39 1.92 -1.89
CA SER A 59 -11.82 3.22 -1.55
C SER A 59 -10.71 3.60 -2.53
N ASP A 60 -9.81 2.66 -2.78
CA ASP A 60 -8.66 2.86 -3.67
C ASP A 60 -9.10 3.08 -5.12
N LYS A 61 -10.07 2.30 -5.58
CA LYS A 61 -10.64 2.45 -6.93
C LYS A 61 -11.32 3.79 -7.11
N LEU A 62 -12.09 4.24 -6.13
CA LEU A 62 -12.78 5.53 -6.18
C LEU A 62 -11.75 6.66 -6.21
N LEU A 63 -10.78 6.62 -5.28
CA LEU A 63 -9.73 7.62 -5.20
C LEU A 63 -8.90 7.69 -6.48
N TYR A 64 -8.49 6.54 -7.02
CA TYR A 64 -7.76 6.48 -8.28
C TYR A 64 -8.55 7.12 -9.44
N ARG A 65 -9.84 6.77 -9.57
CA ARG A 65 -10.69 7.30 -10.64
C ARG A 65 -10.90 8.81 -10.51
N THR A 66 -11.13 9.32 -9.31
CA THR A 66 -11.33 10.76 -9.10
C THR A 66 -10.04 11.54 -9.34
N THR A 67 -8.89 11.04 -8.87
CA THR A 67 -7.58 11.66 -9.16
C THR A 67 -7.25 11.64 -10.64
N MET A 68 -7.49 10.55 -11.35
CA MET A 68 -7.32 10.50 -12.81
C MET A 68 -8.26 11.46 -13.54
N ALA A 69 -9.54 11.53 -13.14
CA ALA A 69 -10.48 12.48 -13.73
C ALA A 69 -10.05 13.94 -13.51
N LEU A 70 -9.60 14.27 -12.30
CA LEU A 70 -9.13 15.62 -11.96
C LEU A 70 -7.84 15.98 -12.73
N THR A 71 -6.89 15.05 -12.87
CA THR A 71 -5.63 15.31 -13.59
C THR A 71 -5.85 15.48 -15.08
N ILE A 72 -6.71 14.66 -15.69
CA ILE A 72 -7.10 14.81 -17.10
C ILE A 72 -7.84 16.15 -17.30
N GLY A 73 -8.84 16.44 -16.45
CA GLY A 73 -9.59 17.70 -16.51
C GLY A 73 -8.70 18.93 -16.30
N GLY A 74 -7.78 18.87 -15.33
CA GLY A 74 -6.80 19.93 -15.07
C GLY A 74 -5.85 20.14 -16.24
N THR A 75 -5.40 19.07 -16.89
CA THR A 75 -4.53 19.16 -18.08
C THR A 75 -5.26 19.85 -19.23
N ILE A 76 -6.51 19.46 -19.50
CA ILE A 76 -7.35 20.09 -20.52
C ILE A 76 -7.53 21.59 -20.20
N TYR A 77 -7.84 21.90 -18.94
CA TYR A 77 -7.98 23.29 -18.49
C TYR A 77 -6.70 24.10 -18.70
N CYS A 78 -5.54 23.56 -18.32
CA CYS A 78 -4.25 24.20 -18.55
C CYS A 78 -4.01 24.47 -20.04
N VAL A 79 -4.30 23.51 -20.92
CA VAL A 79 -4.14 23.70 -22.38
C VAL A 79 -5.06 24.80 -22.90
N VAL A 80 -6.34 24.82 -22.49
CA VAL A 80 -7.29 25.87 -22.89
C VAL A 80 -6.83 27.25 -22.39
N ALA A 81 -6.43 27.34 -21.13
CA ALA A 81 -5.93 28.57 -20.54
C ALA A 81 -4.66 29.06 -21.25
N LEU A 82 -3.74 28.15 -21.60
CA LEU A 82 -2.53 28.47 -22.37
C LEU A 82 -2.87 28.99 -23.77
N ILE A 83 -3.82 28.36 -24.47
CA ILE A 83 -4.26 28.83 -25.79
C ILE A 83 -4.81 30.25 -25.68
N ILE A 84 -5.72 30.51 -24.74
CA ILE A 84 -6.31 31.84 -24.54
C ILE A 84 -5.22 32.87 -24.18
N ALA A 85 -4.29 32.51 -23.31
CA ALA A 85 -3.19 33.38 -22.90
C ALA A 85 -2.20 33.67 -24.04
N SER A 86 -2.03 32.73 -24.98
CA SER A 86 -1.15 32.87 -26.13
C SER A 86 -1.70 33.79 -27.23
N GLN A 87 -3.00 34.10 -27.22
CA GLN A 87 -3.59 35.00 -28.22
C GLN A 87 -3.36 36.47 -27.84
N PRO A 88 -2.94 37.32 -28.79
CA PRO A 88 -2.76 38.74 -28.53
C PRO A 88 -4.11 39.39 -28.21
N LYS A 89 -4.19 40.05 -27.06
CA LYS A 89 -5.36 40.86 -26.70
C LYS A 89 -5.25 42.20 -27.44
N LYS A 90 -6.29 42.55 -28.21
CA LYS A 90 -6.39 43.91 -28.76
C LYS A 90 -6.54 44.88 -27.59
N GLN A 91 -5.71 45.94 -27.58
CA GLN A 91 -5.86 47.07 -26.68
C GLN A 91 -7.05 47.92 -27.10
#